data_AF-A0A936UF58-F1
#
_entry.id   AF-A0A936UF58-F1
#
_cell.length_a   1.000
_cell.length_b   1.000
_cell.length_c   1.000
_cell.angle_alpha   90.00
_cell.angle_beta   90.00
_cell.angle_gamma   90.00
#
_symmetry.space_group_name_H-M   'P 1'
#
loop_
_entity.id
_entity.type
_entity.pdbx_description
1 polymer ?
#
loop_
_entity_poly.entity_id
_entity_poly.type
_entity_poly.pdbx_seq_one_letter_code
_entity_poly.pdbx_strand_id
1 'polypeptide(L)'
;MNKLTKLAFSTITLIAVVAFIAYGLWLANEPVSVPLQGQFEANTLNITSKITARIAAQHAREGDAVSLGTLLVTLDSPELRAKQAQVAAVSSAAQAKLSLVNAGARDEDIRAAEAAWRRAAVATELADKTFKRLHALYLEKLISQQRNDEAEANLAAAQAAERAVRAQYDSALNGARNQDKQAAGAMANQAAGQVAGVEAAAADTKLLAPLAAEVDKLILHVGELAPAGFSDHDAGGPEGYVGDFQHSRRRSRRDSRR
;
A
#
# COMPACT_ATOMS: atom_id res chain seq x y z
N MET A 1 -88.69 -3.87 71.63
CA MET A 1 -87.62 -3.72 70.61
C MET A 1 -86.51 -2.87 71.20
N ASN A 2 -85.47 -3.52 71.72
CA ASN A 2 -84.52 -2.92 72.64
C ASN A 2 -83.48 -2.09 71.89
N LYS A 3 -83.28 -0.83 72.33
CA LYS A 3 -82.28 0.10 71.76
C LYS A 3 -80.86 -0.50 71.74
N LEU A 4 -80.58 -1.49 72.61
CA LEU A 4 -79.32 -2.24 72.65
C LEU A 4 -79.03 -3.11 71.41
N THR A 5 -80.03 -3.75 70.78
CA THR A 5 -79.77 -4.59 69.59
C THR A 5 -79.51 -3.76 68.33
N LYS A 6 -80.09 -2.54 68.24
CA LYS A 6 -79.81 -1.58 67.17
C LYS A 6 -78.39 -0.98 67.28
N LEU A 7 -77.91 -0.73 68.51
CA LEU A 7 -76.54 -0.28 68.76
C LEU A 7 -75.50 -1.36 68.42
N ALA A 8 -75.78 -2.63 68.75
CA ALA A 8 -74.90 -3.76 68.40
C ALA A 8 -74.84 -4.03 66.89
N PHE A 9 -75.96 -3.93 66.17
CA PHE A 9 -75.95 -4.01 64.70
C PHE A 9 -75.21 -2.82 64.07
N SER A 10 -75.39 -1.61 64.60
CA SER A 10 -74.70 -0.41 64.12
C SER A 10 -73.18 -0.48 64.27
N THR A 11 -72.67 -1.06 65.36
CA THR A 11 -71.22 -1.20 65.58
C THR A 11 -70.61 -2.28 64.69
N ILE A 12 -71.31 -3.40 64.47
CA ILE A 12 -70.86 -4.46 63.56
C ILE A 12 -70.78 -3.95 62.12
N THR A 13 -71.77 -3.19 61.65
CA THR A 13 -71.73 -2.60 60.30
C THR A 13 -70.60 -1.58 60.14
N LEU A 14 -70.32 -0.79 61.17
CA LEU A 14 -69.21 0.17 61.15
C LEU A 14 -67.84 -0.56 61.06
N ILE A 15 -67.66 -1.64 61.82
CA ILE A 15 -66.43 -2.45 61.77
C ILE A 15 -66.26 -3.11 60.41
N ALA A 16 -67.34 -3.61 59.80
CA ALA A 16 -67.28 -4.20 58.46
C ALA A 16 -66.89 -3.19 57.38
N VAL A 17 -67.41 -1.95 57.47
CA VAL A 17 -67.05 -0.86 56.55
C VAL A 17 -65.58 -0.45 56.74
N VAL A 18 -65.11 -0.34 57.98
CA VAL A 18 -63.70 -0.02 58.27
C VAL A 18 -62.77 -1.13 57.77
N ALA A 19 -63.13 -2.40 57.95
CA ALA A 19 -62.36 -3.54 57.45
C ALA A 19 -62.31 -3.56 55.91
N PHE A 20 -63.42 -3.22 55.23
CA PHE A 20 -63.46 -3.12 53.78
C PHE A 20 -62.57 -1.99 53.24
N ILE A 21 -62.59 -0.83 53.90
CA ILE A 21 -61.73 0.31 53.55
C ILE A 21 -60.25 -0.04 53.81
N ALA A 22 -59.94 -0.67 54.95
CA ALA A 22 -58.58 -1.09 55.27
C ALA A 22 -58.05 -2.14 54.27
N TYR A 23 -58.90 -3.08 53.85
CA TYR A 23 -58.56 -4.08 52.85
C TYR A 23 -58.35 -3.46 51.46
N GLY A 24 -59.20 -2.50 51.06
CA GLY A 24 -59.03 -1.76 49.81
C GLY A 24 -57.75 -0.91 49.79
N LEU A 25 -57.40 -0.29 50.91
CA LEU A 25 -56.15 0.47 51.06
C LEU A 25 -54.92 -0.44 51.05
N TRP A 26 -55.03 -1.66 51.59
CA TRP A 26 -53.93 -2.62 51.55
C TRP A 26 -53.67 -3.13 50.12
N LEU A 27 -54.72 -3.42 49.35
CA LEU A 27 -54.61 -3.83 47.94
C LEU A 27 -54.09 -2.70 47.05
N ALA A 28 -54.45 -1.45 47.33
CA ALA A 28 -53.98 -0.28 46.59
C ALA A 28 -52.53 0.13 46.92
N ASN A 29 -51.95 -0.45 47.98
CA ASN A 29 -50.57 -0.22 48.39
C ASN A 29 -49.61 -1.29 47.87
N GLU A 30 -50.02 -2.13 46.91
CA GLU A 30 -49.06 -2.91 46.13
C GLU A 30 -48.22 -1.94 45.29
N PRO A 31 -46.91 -1.81 45.56
CA PRO A 31 -46.07 -0.88 44.83
C PRO A 31 -46.01 -1.32 43.37
N VAL A 32 -46.55 -0.48 42.49
CA VAL A 32 -46.43 -0.65 41.03
C VAL A 32 -44.95 -0.87 40.73
N SER A 33 -44.62 -2.02 40.16
CA SER A 33 -43.25 -2.38 39.82
C SER A 33 -42.70 -1.33 38.85
N VAL A 34 -41.82 -0.47 39.33
CA VAL A 34 -41.15 0.53 38.51
C VAL A 34 -40.34 -0.23 37.46
N PRO A 35 -40.58 -0.04 36.15
CA PRO A 35 -39.75 -0.67 35.14
C PRO A 35 -38.30 -0.21 35.36
N LEU A 36 -37.41 -1.15 35.65
CA LEU A 36 -35.99 -0.88 35.81
C LEU A 36 -35.42 -0.58 34.42
N GLN A 37 -35.43 0.69 34.03
CA GLN A 37 -34.82 1.15 32.79
C GLN A 37 -33.31 1.28 33.00
N GLY A 38 -32.56 0.27 32.56
CA GLY A 38 -31.11 0.31 32.48
C GLY A 38 -30.66 0.89 31.15
N GLN A 39 -29.71 1.82 31.17
CA GLN A 39 -28.94 2.21 29.99
C GLN A 39 -27.60 1.47 30.03
N PHE A 40 -27.27 0.76 28.95
CA PHE A 40 -25.96 0.16 28.76
C PHE A 40 -25.20 1.01 27.75
N GLU A 41 -24.10 1.59 28.19
CA GLU A 41 -23.17 2.31 27.32
C GLU A 41 -22.00 1.38 27.00
N ALA A 42 -21.77 1.12 25.72
CA ALA A 42 -20.67 0.30 25.23
C ALA A 42 -19.70 1.18 24.46
N ASN A 43 -18.40 0.92 24.61
CA ASN A 43 -17.39 1.55 23.76
C ASN A 43 -17.43 0.91 22.38
N THR A 44 -17.80 1.68 21.37
CA THR A 44 -17.84 1.27 19.97
C THR A 44 -16.57 1.71 19.22
N LEU A 45 -16.22 0.97 18.17
CA LEU A 45 -15.11 1.30 17.28
C LEU A 45 -15.57 1.09 15.85
N ASN A 46 -15.52 2.15 15.05
CA ASN A 46 -15.95 2.12 13.65
C ASN A 46 -14.78 1.75 12.75
N ILE A 47 -14.98 0.76 11.88
CA ILE A 47 -13.95 0.29 10.95
C ILE A 47 -14.35 0.69 9.54
N THR A 48 -13.68 1.69 8.98
CA THR A 48 -13.92 2.15 7.60
C THR A 48 -12.86 1.64 6.63
N SER A 49 -13.20 1.59 5.34
CA SER A 49 -12.26 1.31 4.28
C SER A 49 -11.35 2.52 4.01
N LYS A 50 -10.05 2.28 3.91
CA LYS A 50 -9.07 3.31 3.47
C LYS A 50 -9.11 3.57 1.97
N ILE A 51 -9.73 2.67 1.21
CA ILE A 51 -9.85 2.72 -0.25
C ILE A 51 -11.33 2.70 -0.65
N THR A 52 -11.65 3.32 -1.78
CA THR A 52 -13.00 3.24 -2.36
C THR A 52 -13.08 1.96 -3.18
N ALA A 53 -13.94 1.02 -2.80
CA ALA A 53 -14.07 -0.27 -3.46
C ALA A 53 -15.43 -0.93 -3.21
N ARG A 54 -15.81 -1.90 -4.03
CA ARG A 54 -17.11 -2.59 -3.89
C ARG A 54 -16.99 -3.74 -2.89
N ILE A 55 -18.00 -3.96 -2.06
CA ILE A 55 -18.03 -5.14 -1.18
C ILE A 55 -18.22 -6.39 -2.01
N ALA A 56 -17.20 -7.26 -2.01
CA ALA A 56 -17.23 -8.54 -2.71
C ALA A 56 -17.83 -9.65 -1.83
N ALA A 57 -17.46 -9.67 -0.54
CA ALA A 57 -17.94 -10.66 0.40
C ALA A 57 -17.91 -10.11 1.83
N GLN A 58 -18.90 -10.53 2.61
CA GLN A 58 -18.97 -10.32 4.05
C GLN A 58 -18.79 -11.67 4.75
N HIS A 59 -17.85 -11.70 5.69
CA HIS A 59 -17.47 -12.94 6.40
C HIS A 59 -17.97 -12.96 7.84
N ALA A 60 -18.24 -11.78 8.42
CA ALA A 60 -18.83 -11.63 9.74
C ALA A 60 -20.29 -11.18 9.61
N ARG A 61 -21.12 -11.53 10.61
CA ARG A 61 -22.51 -11.10 10.73
C ARG A 61 -22.70 -10.29 12.00
N GLU A 62 -23.77 -9.49 12.04
CA GLU A 62 -24.19 -8.82 13.26
C GLU A 62 -24.43 -9.84 14.39
N GLY A 63 -23.91 -9.56 15.59
CA GLY A 63 -23.86 -10.43 16.76
C GLY A 63 -22.69 -11.41 16.81
N ASP A 64 -21.83 -11.48 15.78
CA ASP A 64 -20.70 -12.42 15.79
C ASP A 64 -19.55 -11.91 16.68
N ALA A 65 -19.04 -12.78 17.56
CA ALA A 65 -17.81 -12.50 18.29
C ALA A 65 -16.58 -12.73 17.39
N VAL A 66 -15.78 -11.68 17.17
CA VAL A 66 -14.55 -11.72 16.38
C VAL A 66 -13.32 -11.56 17.25
N SER A 67 -12.19 -12.11 16.78
CA SER A 67 -10.87 -11.94 17.39
C SER A 67 -10.02 -10.95 16.59
N LEU A 68 -8.93 -10.47 17.20
CA LEU A 68 -7.91 -9.67 16.50
C LEU A 68 -7.48 -10.35 15.18
N GLY A 69 -7.49 -9.61 14.08
CA GLY A 69 -7.09 -10.07 12.75
C GLY A 69 -8.15 -10.88 12.00
N THR A 70 -9.36 -11.05 12.55
CA THR A 70 -10.45 -11.74 11.85
C THR A 70 -10.86 -10.95 10.60
N LEU A 71 -10.98 -11.63 9.46
CA LEU A 71 -11.45 -11.01 8.23
C LEU A 71 -12.96 -10.72 8.34
N LEU A 72 -13.32 -9.45 8.17
CA LEU A 72 -14.70 -8.98 8.28
C LEU A 72 -15.33 -8.85 6.89
N VAL A 73 -14.66 -8.09 6.03
CA VAL A 73 -15.14 -7.74 4.69
C VAL A 73 -14.01 -7.86 3.69
N THR A 74 -14.33 -8.39 2.52
CA THR A 74 -13.45 -8.38 1.34
C THR A 74 -13.98 -7.38 0.33
N LEU A 75 -13.14 -6.46 -0.09
CA LEU A 75 -13.42 -5.46 -1.11
C LEU A 75 -12.84 -5.91 -2.46
N ASP A 76 -13.55 -5.59 -3.54
CA ASP A 76 -13.05 -5.72 -4.91
C ASP A 76 -12.97 -4.35 -5.58
N SER A 77 -11.82 -4.06 -6.18
CA SER A 77 -11.61 -2.89 -7.01
C SER A 77 -10.91 -3.30 -8.30
N PRO A 78 -11.61 -3.28 -9.46
CA PRO A 78 -10.97 -3.48 -10.75
C PRO A 78 -9.93 -2.39 -11.05
N GLU A 79 -10.10 -1.17 -10.53
CA GLU A 79 -9.17 -0.06 -10.68
C GLU A 79 -7.84 -0.34 -9.98
N LEU A 80 -7.86 -0.89 -8.76
CA LEU A 80 -6.65 -1.30 -8.05
C LEU A 80 -5.94 -2.44 -8.78
N ARG A 81 -6.66 -3.45 -9.27
CA ARG A 81 -6.06 -4.53 -10.08
C ARG A 81 -5.41 -4.00 -11.35
N ALA A 82 -6.09 -3.12 -12.07
CA ALA A 82 -5.55 -2.48 -13.27
C ALA A 82 -4.30 -1.64 -12.93
N LYS A 83 -4.34 -0.90 -11.82
CA LYS A 83 -3.20 -0.11 -11.35
C LYS A 83 -2.02 -0.99 -10.95
N GLN A 84 -2.27 -2.10 -10.27
CA GLN A 84 -1.25 -3.09 -9.89
C GLN A 84 -0.55 -3.67 -11.13
N ALA A 85 -1.32 -4.10 -12.13
CA ALA A 85 -0.78 -4.57 -13.40
C ALA A 85 0.05 -3.48 -14.11
N GLN A 86 -0.42 -2.22 -14.09
CA GLN A 86 0.29 -1.09 -14.67
C GLN A 86 1.65 -0.86 -13.98
N VAL A 87 1.69 -0.75 -12.64
CA VAL A 87 2.94 -0.47 -11.91
C VAL A 87 3.92 -1.65 -11.97
N ALA A 88 3.41 -2.88 -11.99
CA ALA A 88 4.23 -4.08 -12.20
C ALA A 88 4.92 -4.06 -13.57
N ALA A 89 4.20 -3.68 -14.64
CA ALA A 89 4.78 -3.53 -15.96
C ALA A 89 5.86 -2.42 -15.99
N VAL A 90 5.60 -1.29 -15.34
CA VAL A 90 6.58 -0.19 -15.22
C VAL A 90 7.82 -0.63 -14.45
N SER A 91 7.65 -1.37 -13.35
CA SER A 91 8.77 -1.93 -12.58
C SER A 91 9.58 -2.92 -13.39
N SER A 92 8.93 -3.85 -14.11
CA SER A 92 9.61 -4.79 -15.00
C SER A 92 10.40 -4.07 -16.10
N ALA A 93 9.83 -3.02 -16.70
CA ALA A 93 10.51 -2.23 -17.72
C ALA A 93 11.73 -1.47 -17.15
N ALA A 94 11.59 -0.89 -15.95
CA ALA A 94 12.68 -0.20 -15.27
C ALA A 94 13.81 -1.17 -14.90
N GLN A 95 13.48 -2.37 -14.41
CA GLN A 95 14.44 -3.42 -14.10
C GLN A 95 15.17 -3.92 -15.35
N ALA A 96 14.44 -4.10 -16.47
CA ALA A 96 15.04 -4.47 -17.74
C ALA A 96 16.02 -3.39 -18.24
N LYS A 97 15.66 -2.10 -18.09
CA LYS A 97 16.54 -0.98 -18.43
C LYS A 97 17.80 -0.96 -17.55
N LEU A 98 17.67 -1.19 -16.25
CA LEU A 98 18.81 -1.33 -15.34
C LEU A 98 19.72 -2.49 -15.76
N SER A 99 19.14 -3.64 -16.10
CA SER A 99 19.90 -4.80 -16.58
C SER A 99 20.65 -4.48 -17.87
N LEU A 100 20.03 -3.75 -18.80
CA LEU A 100 20.68 -3.33 -20.06
C LEU A 100 21.88 -2.41 -19.79
N VAL A 101 21.71 -1.41 -18.91
CA VAL A 101 22.78 -0.47 -18.55
C VAL A 101 23.93 -1.18 -17.81
N ASN A 102 23.61 -2.18 -16.98
CA ASN A 102 24.62 -2.99 -16.29
C ASN A 102 25.36 -3.95 -17.22
N ALA A 103 24.67 -4.52 -18.21
CA ALA A 103 25.29 -5.39 -19.21
C ALA A 103 26.29 -4.64 -20.10
N GLY A 104 26.05 -3.35 -20.37
CA GLY A 104 26.97 -2.53 -21.16
C GLY A 104 26.88 -2.79 -22.66
N ALA A 105 28.00 -2.55 -23.37
CA ALA A 105 28.08 -2.81 -24.81
C ALA A 105 28.05 -4.31 -25.11
N ARG A 106 27.50 -4.69 -26.27
CA ARG A 106 27.48 -6.09 -26.68
C ARG A 106 28.88 -6.55 -27.09
N ASP A 107 29.17 -7.84 -26.94
CA ASP A 107 30.45 -8.40 -27.37
C ASP A 107 30.71 -8.17 -28.86
N GLU A 108 29.66 -8.19 -29.69
CA GLU A 108 29.75 -7.88 -31.12
C GLU A 108 30.25 -6.44 -31.36
N ASP A 109 29.75 -5.48 -30.57
CA ASP A 109 30.10 -4.07 -30.70
C ASP A 109 31.55 -3.84 -30.25
N ILE A 110 31.97 -4.50 -29.16
CA ILE A 110 33.35 -4.46 -28.67
C ILE A 110 34.30 -5.04 -29.71
N ARG A 111 33.98 -6.21 -30.29
CA ARG A 111 34.80 -6.83 -31.36
C ARG A 111 34.87 -5.96 -32.61
N ALA A 112 33.76 -5.30 -32.99
CA ALA A 112 33.74 -4.39 -34.14
C ALA A 112 34.63 -3.16 -33.90
N ALA A 113 34.56 -2.56 -32.71
CA ALA A 113 35.40 -1.43 -32.32
C ALA A 113 36.88 -1.83 -32.22
N GLU A 114 37.19 -3.02 -31.70
CA GLU A 114 38.54 -3.58 -31.65
C GLU A 114 39.12 -3.75 -33.05
N ALA A 115 38.35 -4.34 -33.97
CA ALA A 115 38.76 -4.51 -35.36
C ALA A 115 39.01 -3.17 -36.06
N ALA A 116 38.19 -2.16 -35.78
CA ALA A 116 38.40 -0.80 -36.29
C ALA A 116 39.70 -0.19 -35.75
N TRP A 117 39.96 -0.32 -34.44
CA TRP A 117 41.22 0.17 -33.85
C TRP A 117 42.44 -0.54 -34.43
N ARG A 118 42.39 -1.87 -34.57
CA ARG A 118 43.49 -2.64 -35.18
C ARG A 118 43.79 -2.20 -36.62
N ARG A 119 42.76 -1.92 -37.42
CA ARG A 119 42.94 -1.38 -38.77
C ARG A 119 43.62 -0.02 -38.76
N ALA A 120 43.21 0.88 -37.86
CA ALA A 120 43.83 2.19 -37.72
C ALA A 120 45.29 2.09 -37.24
N ALA A 121 45.60 1.18 -36.31
CA ALA A 121 46.95 0.93 -35.83
C ALA A 121 47.89 0.45 -36.95
N VAL A 122 47.42 -0.46 -37.82
CA VAL A 122 48.18 -0.89 -39.01
C VAL A 122 48.41 0.26 -39.99
N ALA A 123 47.42 1.14 -40.17
CA ALA A 123 47.57 2.33 -41.01
C ALA A 123 48.60 3.32 -40.44
N THR A 124 48.61 3.53 -39.12
CA THR A 124 49.65 4.31 -38.43
C THR A 124 51.03 3.69 -38.62
N GLU A 125 51.17 2.37 -38.46
CA GLU A 125 52.45 1.67 -38.65
C GLU A 125 52.99 1.85 -40.08
N LEU A 126 52.10 1.76 -41.09
CA LEU A 126 52.47 2.00 -42.48
C LEU A 126 52.92 3.45 -42.71
N ALA A 127 52.18 4.43 -42.17
CA ALA A 127 52.53 5.84 -42.27
C ALA A 127 53.86 6.15 -41.58
N ASP A 128 54.13 5.53 -40.42
CA ASP A 128 55.37 5.70 -39.65
C ASP A 128 56.59 5.15 -40.42
N LYS A 129 56.47 3.93 -40.96
CA LYS A 129 57.52 3.36 -41.82
C LYS A 129 57.77 4.21 -43.07
N THR A 130 56.70 4.75 -43.66
CA THR A 130 56.79 5.61 -44.85
C THR A 130 57.48 6.92 -44.53
N PHE A 131 57.10 7.59 -43.44
CA PHE A 131 57.74 8.81 -42.96
C PHE A 131 59.23 8.56 -42.66
N LYS A 132 59.57 7.53 -41.88
CA LYS A 132 60.97 7.18 -41.57
C LYS A 132 61.81 7.00 -42.83
N ARG A 133 61.27 6.30 -43.84
CA ARG A 133 61.96 6.08 -45.11
C ARG A 133 62.15 7.38 -45.90
N LEU A 134 61.11 8.21 -46.01
CA LEU A 134 61.18 9.48 -46.75
C LEU A 134 62.07 10.50 -46.02
N HIS A 135 62.00 10.54 -44.70
CA HIS A 135 62.84 11.40 -43.88
C HIS A 135 64.34 11.08 -44.04
N ALA A 136 64.70 9.79 -44.06
CA ALA A 136 66.08 9.36 -44.34
C ALA A 136 66.55 9.85 -45.73
N LEU A 137 65.73 9.67 -46.78
CA LEU A 137 66.04 10.14 -48.13
C LEU A 137 66.13 11.68 -48.22
N TYR A 138 65.35 12.41 -47.41
CA TYR A 138 65.42 13.87 -47.32
C TYR A 138 66.73 14.34 -46.69
N LEU A 139 67.20 13.68 -45.62
CA LEU A 139 68.49 13.96 -45.00
C LEU A 139 69.66 13.71 -45.97
N GLU A 140 69.52 12.72 -46.86
CA GLU A 140 70.45 12.45 -47.97
C GLU A 140 70.27 13.40 -49.17
N LYS A 141 69.33 14.35 -49.10
CA LYS A 141 68.98 15.32 -50.17
C LYS A 141 68.46 14.67 -51.47
N LEU A 142 67.89 13.47 -51.39
CA LEU A 142 67.36 12.70 -52.53
C LEU A 142 65.88 13.01 -52.85
N ILE A 143 65.16 13.70 -51.96
CA ILE A 143 63.77 14.12 -52.16
C ILE A 143 63.56 15.59 -51.75
N SER A 144 62.45 16.19 -52.19
CA SER A 144 62.10 17.57 -51.82
C SER A 144 61.59 17.68 -50.38
N GLN A 145 61.75 18.86 -49.77
CA GLN A 145 61.22 19.16 -48.44
C GLN A 145 59.70 18.96 -48.37
N GLN A 146 58.97 19.42 -49.40
CA GLN A 146 57.51 19.23 -49.48
C GLN A 146 57.10 17.75 -49.33
N ARG A 147 57.84 16.81 -49.92
CA ARG A 147 57.54 15.38 -49.82
C ARG A 147 57.77 14.82 -48.41
N ASN A 148 58.79 15.30 -47.71
CA ASN A 148 59.02 14.97 -46.30
C ASN A 148 57.87 15.51 -45.44
N ASP A 149 57.50 16.78 -45.63
CA ASP A 149 56.46 17.45 -44.86
C ASP A 149 55.08 16.82 -45.09
N GLU A 150 54.77 16.42 -46.34
CA GLU A 150 53.57 15.63 -46.69
C GLU A 150 53.54 14.29 -45.93
N ALA A 151 54.68 13.60 -45.82
CA ALA A 151 54.77 12.33 -45.11
C ALA A 151 54.62 12.49 -43.59
N GLU A 152 55.20 13.55 -43.01
CA GLU A 152 55.04 13.90 -41.60
C GLU A 152 53.58 14.22 -41.27
N ALA A 153 52.93 15.05 -42.10
CA ALA A 153 51.52 15.38 -41.95
C ALA A 153 50.62 14.13 -42.05
N ASN A 154 50.92 13.21 -42.98
CA ASN A 154 50.20 11.95 -43.12
C ASN A 154 50.37 11.03 -41.90
N LEU A 155 51.57 10.96 -41.32
CA LEU A 155 51.80 10.23 -40.07
C LEU A 155 51.01 10.84 -38.92
N ALA A 156 51.08 12.16 -38.74
CA ALA A 156 50.34 12.86 -37.69
C ALA A 156 48.82 12.64 -37.82
N ALA A 157 48.30 12.67 -39.06
CA ALA A 157 46.90 12.38 -39.34
C ALA A 157 46.52 10.93 -38.99
N ALA A 158 47.35 9.94 -39.37
CA ALA A 158 47.11 8.54 -39.03
C ALA A 158 47.11 8.30 -37.51
N GLN A 159 48.08 8.87 -36.79
CA GLN A 159 48.15 8.79 -35.32
C GLN A 159 46.94 9.45 -34.64
N ALA A 160 46.44 10.57 -35.17
CA ALA A 160 45.22 11.21 -34.67
C ALA A 160 44.00 10.31 -34.89
N ALA A 161 43.87 9.71 -36.08
CA ALA A 161 42.80 8.78 -36.41
C ALA A 161 42.82 7.53 -35.52
N GLU A 162 43.99 6.93 -35.30
CA GLU A 162 44.13 5.79 -34.40
C GLU A 162 43.71 6.14 -32.96
N ARG A 163 44.17 7.28 -32.42
CA ARG A 163 43.77 7.72 -31.08
C ARG A 163 42.25 7.91 -30.98
N ALA A 164 41.61 8.46 -32.00
CA ALA A 164 40.17 8.64 -32.03
C ALA A 164 39.42 7.29 -32.00
N VAL A 165 39.83 6.33 -32.83
CA VAL A 165 39.19 5.01 -32.88
C VAL A 165 39.50 4.18 -31.63
N ARG A 166 40.70 4.30 -31.06
CA ARG A 166 41.06 3.68 -29.78
C ARG A 166 40.15 4.18 -28.66
N ALA A 167 39.90 5.49 -28.59
CA ALA A 167 38.97 6.05 -27.61
C ALA A 167 37.55 5.49 -27.76
N GLN A 168 37.10 5.18 -28.99
CA GLN A 168 35.81 4.52 -29.22
C GLN A 168 35.82 3.07 -28.71
N TYR A 169 36.89 2.31 -28.94
CA TYR A 169 37.07 0.97 -28.39
C TYR A 169 37.09 0.98 -26.85
N ASP A 170 37.86 1.88 -26.25
CA ASP A 170 37.93 2.03 -24.79
C ASP A 170 36.56 2.43 -24.22
N SER A 171 35.80 3.29 -24.92
CA SER A 171 34.43 3.65 -24.55
C SER A 171 33.49 2.44 -24.61
N ALA A 172 33.60 1.59 -25.62
CA ALA A 172 32.81 0.36 -25.73
C ALA A 172 33.16 -0.64 -24.62
N LEU A 173 34.45 -0.77 -24.27
CA LEU A 173 34.94 -1.66 -23.22
C LEU A 173 34.50 -1.21 -21.82
N ASN A 174 34.57 0.10 -21.54
CA ASN A 174 34.16 0.66 -20.27
C ASN A 174 32.63 0.64 -20.08
N GLY A 175 31.87 0.59 -21.18
CA GLY A 175 30.42 0.49 -21.18
C GLY A 175 29.72 1.72 -20.57
N ALA A 176 28.59 1.50 -19.92
CA ALA A 176 27.80 2.57 -19.32
C ALA A 176 28.50 3.22 -18.13
N ARG A 177 28.37 4.54 -18.00
CA ARG A 177 28.99 5.32 -16.92
C ARG A 177 28.35 4.99 -15.59
N ASN A 178 29.08 5.20 -14.49
CA ASN A 178 28.55 5.01 -13.13
C ASN A 178 27.31 5.88 -12.87
N GLN A 179 27.28 7.10 -13.41
CA GLN A 179 26.13 8.00 -13.33
C GLN A 179 24.90 7.41 -14.01
N ASP A 180 25.07 6.77 -15.16
CA ASP A 180 23.96 6.12 -15.89
C ASP A 180 23.45 4.90 -15.13
N LYS A 181 24.35 4.09 -14.54
CA LYS A 181 23.99 2.96 -13.68
C LYS A 181 23.23 3.41 -12.44
N GLN A 182 23.69 4.47 -11.79
CA GLN A 182 23.01 5.06 -10.62
C GLN A 182 21.64 5.60 -10.99
N ALA A 183 21.52 6.33 -12.11
CA ALA A 183 20.25 6.86 -12.59
C ALA A 183 19.25 5.73 -12.90
N ALA A 184 19.69 4.69 -13.61
CA ALA A 184 18.87 3.51 -13.89
C ALA A 184 18.46 2.77 -12.60
N GLY A 185 19.38 2.67 -11.63
CA GLY A 185 19.10 2.08 -10.31
C GLY A 185 18.05 2.88 -9.54
N ALA A 186 18.16 4.21 -9.54
CA ALA A 186 17.18 5.09 -8.92
C ALA A 186 15.79 4.95 -9.58
N MET A 187 15.72 4.84 -10.92
CA MET A 187 14.48 4.58 -11.64
C MET A 187 13.86 3.23 -11.26
N ALA A 188 14.66 2.18 -11.15
CA ALA A 188 14.20 0.85 -10.72
C ALA A 188 13.66 0.89 -9.28
N ASN A 189 14.37 1.55 -8.36
CA ASN A 189 13.94 1.71 -6.97
C ASN A 189 12.65 2.53 -6.87
N GLN A 190 12.51 3.60 -7.65
CA GLN A 190 11.29 4.40 -7.71
C GLN A 190 10.11 3.56 -8.20
N ALA A 191 10.31 2.73 -9.22
CA ALA A 191 9.26 1.86 -9.74
C ALA A 191 8.88 0.76 -8.74
N ALA A 192 9.87 0.18 -8.03
CA ALA A 192 9.62 -0.77 -6.94
C ALA A 192 8.83 -0.12 -5.79
N GLY A 193 9.13 1.13 -5.43
CA GLY A 193 8.36 1.89 -4.44
C GLY A 193 6.90 2.11 -4.85
N GLN A 194 6.64 2.34 -6.15
CA GLN A 194 5.28 2.44 -6.66
C GLN A 194 4.52 1.11 -6.58
N VAL A 195 5.19 -0.02 -6.87
CA VAL A 195 4.60 -1.36 -6.68
C VAL A 195 4.25 -1.58 -5.21
N ALA A 196 5.19 -1.32 -4.29
CA ALA A 196 4.97 -1.47 -2.86
C ALA A 196 3.80 -0.60 -2.35
N GLY A 197 3.67 0.62 -2.85
CA GLY A 197 2.55 1.51 -2.50
C GLY A 197 1.19 0.96 -2.96
N VAL A 198 1.11 0.41 -4.18
CA VAL A 198 -0.12 -0.20 -4.69
C VAL A 198 -0.42 -1.53 -4.00
N GLU A 199 0.59 -2.33 -3.66
CA GLU A 199 0.44 -3.55 -2.88
C GLU A 199 -0.06 -3.27 -1.45
N ALA A 200 0.41 -2.20 -0.83
CA ALA A 200 -0.11 -1.75 0.46
C ALA A 200 -1.60 -1.35 0.35
N ALA A 201 -1.96 -0.58 -0.68
CA ALA A 201 -3.38 -0.25 -0.95
C ALA A 201 -4.21 -1.50 -1.28
N ALA A 202 -3.62 -2.51 -1.94
CA ALA A 202 -4.28 -3.79 -2.21
C ALA A 202 -4.46 -4.61 -0.93
N ALA A 203 -3.55 -4.53 0.05
CA ALA A 203 -3.72 -5.16 1.36
C ALA A 203 -4.92 -4.57 2.11
N ASP A 204 -5.17 -3.27 1.95
CA ASP A 204 -6.32 -2.56 2.53
C ASP A 204 -7.69 -2.96 1.88
N THR A 205 -7.70 -3.84 0.85
CA THR A 205 -8.95 -4.47 0.35
C THR A 205 -9.55 -5.47 1.33
N LYS A 206 -8.76 -5.95 2.30
CA LYS A 206 -9.21 -6.85 3.35
C LYS A 206 -9.39 -6.07 4.64
N LEU A 207 -10.63 -5.88 5.06
CA LEU A 207 -10.91 -5.31 6.37
C LEU A 207 -10.76 -6.37 7.44
N LEU A 208 -9.79 -6.16 8.34
CA LEU A 208 -9.51 -7.03 9.48
C LEU A 208 -9.95 -6.36 10.78
N ALA A 209 -10.39 -7.17 11.75
CA ALA A 209 -10.73 -6.70 13.08
C ALA A 209 -9.47 -6.23 13.84
N PRO A 210 -9.40 -4.98 14.33
CA PRO A 210 -8.24 -4.45 15.05
C PRO A 210 -8.16 -4.90 16.51
N LEU A 211 -9.21 -5.52 17.05
CA LEU A 211 -9.29 -6.06 18.40
C LEU A 211 -10.38 -7.14 18.49
N ALA A 212 -10.43 -7.87 19.60
CA ALA A 212 -11.50 -8.82 19.86
C ALA A 212 -12.76 -8.12 20.41
N ALA A 213 -13.87 -8.24 19.70
CA ALA A 213 -15.17 -7.65 20.06
C ALA A 213 -16.32 -8.38 19.33
N GLU A 214 -17.56 -8.01 19.61
CA GLU A 214 -18.77 -8.55 18.97
C GLU A 214 -19.28 -7.60 17.90
N VAL A 215 -19.58 -8.03 16.68
CA VAL A 215 -20.14 -7.14 15.63
C VAL A 215 -21.51 -6.66 16.07
N ASP A 216 -21.77 -5.37 16.02
CA ASP A 216 -23.05 -4.76 16.40
C ASP A 216 -23.88 -4.39 15.16
N LYS A 217 -23.28 -3.74 14.14
CA LYS A 217 -24.04 -3.41 12.91
C LYS A 217 -23.23 -3.34 11.63
N LEU A 218 -23.66 -4.01 10.56
CA LEU A 218 -23.06 -3.93 9.22
C LEU A 218 -23.95 -3.10 8.31
N ILE A 219 -23.48 -1.92 7.89
CA ILE A 219 -24.36 -1.00 7.16
C ILE A 219 -24.22 -1.10 5.64
N LEU A 220 -23.01 -1.30 5.12
CA LEU A 220 -22.83 -1.60 3.70
C LEU A 220 -23.08 -3.09 3.45
N HIS A 221 -23.70 -3.41 2.31
CA HIS A 221 -24.04 -4.76 1.88
C HIS A 221 -23.17 -5.24 0.71
N VAL A 222 -23.16 -6.57 0.49
CA VAL A 222 -22.48 -7.16 -0.68
C VAL A 222 -22.99 -6.53 -1.97
N GLY A 223 -22.07 -6.07 -2.81
CA GLY A 223 -22.37 -5.37 -4.05
C GLY A 223 -22.43 -3.85 -3.94
N GLU A 224 -22.48 -3.27 -2.74
CA GLU A 224 -22.47 -1.81 -2.55
C GLU A 224 -21.05 -1.24 -2.63
N LEU A 225 -20.96 0.05 -2.98
CA LEU A 225 -19.69 0.78 -3.07
C LEU A 225 -19.36 1.36 -1.69
N ALA A 226 -18.24 0.95 -1.11
CA ALA A 226 -17.71 1.55 0.11
C ALA A 226 -16.88 2.80 -0.27
N PRO A 227 -17.24 4.01 0.22
CA PRO A 227 -16.41 5.20 0.05
C PRO A 227 -15.16 5.12 0.93
N ALA A 228 -14.05 5.70 0.46
CA ALA A 228 -12.88 5.92 1.32
C ALA A 228 -13.15 7.05 2.33
N GLY A 229 -12.99 6.78 3.62
CA GLY A 229 -12.96 7.85 4.63
C GLY A 229 -13.95 7.72 5.79
N PHE A 230 -13.94 8.78 6.60
CA PHE A 230 -14.27 8.89 8.03
C PHE A 230 -15.68 8.41 8.41
N SER A 231 -15.76 7.57 9.45
CA SER A 231 -17.02 7.19 10.08
C SER A 231 -17.62 8.41 10.79
N ASP A 232 -18.74 8.92 10.30
CA ASP A 232 -19.46 9.99 10.98
C ASP A 232 -20.06 9.44 12.27
N HIS A 233 -19.67 10.00 13.42
CA HIS A 233 -20.11 9.52 14.73
C HIS A 233 -21.49 10.10 15.11
N ASP A 234 -22.16 10.90 14.26
CA ASP A 234 -23.39 11.57 14.68
C ASP A 234 -24.34 12.08 13.57
N ALA A 235 -24.57 11.31 12.51
CA ALA A 235 -25.52 11.73 11.47
C ALA A 235 -26.59 10.67 11.15
N GLY A 236 -27.80 10.91 11.65
CA GLY A 236 -29.02 10.31 11.10
C GLY A 236 -29.19 10.69 9.63
N GLY A 237 -28.66 9.89 8.70
CA GLY A 237 -28.76 10.11 7.26
C GLY A 237 -27.75 9.26 6.49
N PRO A 238 -28.06 8.83 5.25
CA PRO A 238 -27.50 7.61 4.68
C PRO A 238 -26.18 7.87 3.97
N GLU A 239 -25.05 7.38 4.49
CA GLU A 239 -23.82 7.16 3.71
C GLU A 239 -22.76 6.38 4.49
N GLY A 240 -22.26 5.28 3.90
CA GLY A 240 -20.94 4.69 4.16
C GLY A 240 -20.61 4.22 5.59
N TYR A 241 -20.91 2.98 5.92
CA TYR A 241 -20.74 2.48 7.29
C TYR A 241 -20.41 0.96 7.29
N VAL A 242 -19.50 0.52 8.15
CA VAL A 242 -19.24 -0.91 8.37
C VAL A 242 -18.94 -1.14 9.84
N GLY A 243 -19.78 -1.93 10.50
CA GLY A 243 -19.45 -2.65 11.73
C GLY A 243 -19.35 -1.81 12.99
N ASP A 244 -20.44 -1.64 13.75
CA ASP A 244 -20.31 -1.37 15.19
C ASP A 244 -19.69 -2.61 15.88
N PHE A 245 -19.03 -2.48 17.04
CA PHE A 245 -18.56 -3.63 17.81
C PHE A 245 -18.73 -3.47 19.34
N GLN A 246 -19.37 -4.43 20.04
CA GLN A 246 -19.56 -4.44 21.50
C GLN A 246 -18.43 -5.18 22.25
N HIS A 247 -17.86 -4.55 23.28
CA HIS A 247 -16.83 -5.14 24.14
C HIS A 247 -17.46 -5.81 25.38
N SER A 248 -17.65 -7.14 25.35
CA SER A 248 -18.19 -7.87 26.50
C SER A 248 -17.11 -8.20 27.56
N ARG A 249 -16.88 -7.28 28.52
CA ARG A 249 -16.12 -7.63 29.74
C ARG A 249 -17.01 -8.37 30.75
N ARG A 250 -17.01 -9.70 30.69
CA ARG A 250 -17.56 -10.54 31.77
C ARG A 250 -16.72 -10.39 33.05
N ARG A 251 -17.12 -9.49 33.96
CA ARG A 251 -16.65 -9.52 35.35
C ARG A 251 -17.41 -10.59 36.13
N SER A 252 -16.80 -11.76 36.24
CA SER A 252 -17.15 -12.75 37.25
C SER A 252 -16.85 -12.18 38.64
N ARG A 253 -17.86 -11.64 39.32
CA ARG A 253 -17.77 -11.34 40.76
C ARG A 253 -17.95 -12.65 41.52
N ARG A 254 -16.81 -13.22 41.90
CA ARG A 254 -16.72 -14.34 42.82
C ARG A 254 -17.04 -13.84 44.23
N ASP A 255 -18.08 -14.43 44.77
CA ASP A 255 -18.50 -14.41 46.17
C ASP A 255 -17.35 -14.82 47.11
N SER A 256 -17.09 -14.04 48.16
CA SER A 256 -16.34 -14.50 49.33
C SER A 256 -16.65 -13.65 50.57
N ARG A 257 -17.61 -14.14 51.36
CA ARG A 257 -17.67 -14.17 52.83
C ARG A 257 -16.67 -13.28 53.60
N ARG A 258 -17.22 -12.40 54.44
CA ARG A 258 -17.06 -12.42 55.91
C ARG A 258 -18.12 -11.55 56.57
#